data_AF-A0AAW2DCY0-F1
#
_entry.id   AF-A0AAW2DCY0-F1
#
_cell.length_a   1.000
_cell.length_b   1.000
_cell.length_c   1.000
_cell.angle_alpha   90.00
_cell.angle_beta   90.00
_cell.angle_gamma   90.00
#
_symmetry.space_group_name_H-M   'P 1'
#
loop_
_entity.id
_entity.type
_entity.pdbx_description
1 polymer ?
#
loop_
_entity_poly.entity_id
_entity_poly.type
_entity_poly.pdbx_seq_one_letter_code
_entity_poly.pdbx_strand_id
1 'polypeptide(L)'
;MAWMSWEKLCVPKSCGGLGFKLLKPFNLALLAKQGWRLQLGQNSLVYKIFKARYFKDCEFIQVSLGNKPSYVWRSIFAAQNIVKKGMRWRVGNGQRITIWDDSWVPNFSSYRVVSPRTLSPQVSMVSHSVDYDNH
;
A
#
# COMPACT_ATOMS: atom_id res chain seq x y z
N MET A 1 -12.64 -10.73 40.63
CA MET A 1 -12.79 -10.43 39.18
C MET A 1 -11.43 -10.13 38.60
N ALA A 2 -10.89 -11.00 37.75
CA ALA A 2 -9.53 -10.85 37.23
C ALA A 2 -9.53 -9.90 36.03
N TRP A 3 -9.03 -8.68 36.23
CA TRP A 3 -8.60 -7.81 35.14
C TRP A 3 -7.35 -8.44 34.50
N MET A 4 -7.56 -9.27 33.48
CA MET A 4 -6.47 -9.75 32.64
C MET A 4 -6.09 -8.64 31.65
N SER A 5 -4.79 -8.40 31.48
CA SER A 5 -4.33 -7.41 30.49
C SER A 5 -4.81 -7.80 29.09
N TRP A 6 -5.21 -6.80 28.29
CA TRP A 6 -5.66 -7.01 26.90
C TRP A 6 -4.62 -7.79 26.07
N GLU A 7 -3.34 -7.59 26.36
CA GLU A 7 -2.23 -8.30 25.76
C GLU A 7 -2.31 -9.82 25.97
N LYS A 8 -2.64 -10.28 27.19
CA LYS A 8 -2.82 -11.71 27.49
C LYS A 8 -4.01 -12.30 26.75
N LEU A 9 -5.10 -11.54 26.58
CA LEU A 9 -6.26 -11.99 25.81
C LEU A 9 -5.96 -12.10 24.31
N CYS A 10 -5.00 -11.31 23.80
CA CYS A 10 -4.58 -11.33 22.41
C CYS A 10 -3.61 -12.46 22.04
N VAL A 11 -3.10 -13.19 23.03
CA VAL A 11 -2.26 -14.38 22.78
C VAL A 11 -3.07 -15.41 21.97
N PRO A 12 -2.49 -16.04 20.94
CA PRO A 12 -3.17 -17.07 20.16
C PRO A 12 -3.71 -18.20 21.05
N LYS A 13 -4.83 -18.81 20.64
CA LYS A 13 -5.41 -19.97 21.36
C LYS A 13 -4.42 -21.13 21.50
N SER A 14 -3.58 -21.35 20.49
CA SER A 14 -2.51 -22.36 20.52
C SER A 14 -1.46 -22.12 21.60
N CYS A 15 -1.35 -20.89 22.11
CA CYS A 15 -0.39 -20.49 23.14
C CYS A 15 -1.09 -20.17 24.48
N GLY A 16 -2.32 -20.64 24.69
CA GLY A 16 -3.05 -20.47 25.95
C GLY A 16 -3.76 -19.13 26.13
N GLY A 17 -3.89 -18.31 25.08
CA GLY A 17 -4.69 -17.08 25.09
C GLY A 17 -6.10 -17.25 24.48
N LEU A 18 -6.82 -16.14 24.29
CA LEU A 18 -8.17 -16.15 23.71
C LEU A 18 -8.18 -15.88 22.19
N GLY A 19 -7.04 -15.51 21.61
CA GLY A 19 -6.91 -15.19 20.18
C GLY A 19 -7.55 -13.87 19.78
N PHE A 20 -7.73 -12.93 20.71
CA PHE A 20 -8.17 -11.58 20.36
C PHE A 20 -7.11 -10.83 19.55
N LYS A 21 -7.54 -9.82 18.81
CA LYS A 21 -6.61 -8.98 18.04
C LYS A 21 -6.19 -7.79 18.88
N LEU A 22 -4.89 -7.47 18.83
CA LEU A 22 -4.42 -6.19 19.35
C LEU A 22 -5.11 -5.06 18.58
N LEU A 23 -5.86 -4.22 19.29
CA LEU A 23 -6.76 -3.22 18.69
C LEU A 23 -6.01 -2.23 17.80
N LYS A 24 -4.84 -1.76 18.27
CA LYS A 24 -4.02 -0.78 17.55
C LYS A 24 -3.56 -1.28 16.17
N PRO A 25 -2.83 -2.42 16.04
CA PRO A 25 -2.43 -2.94 14.73
C PRO A 25 -3.62 -3.39 13.88
N PHE A 26 -4.71 -3.89 14.51
CA PHE A 26 -5.90 -4.26 13.76
C PHE A 26 -6.60 -3.04 13.12
N ASN A 27 -6.79 -1.96 13.88
CA ASN A 27 -7.34 -0.72 13.36
C ASN A 27 -6.44 -0.12 12.28
N LEU A 28 -5.13 -0.17 12.48
CA LEU A 28 -4.16 0.31 11.49
C LEU A 28 -4.23 -0.49 10.18
N ALA A 29 -4.44 -1.80 10.24
CA ALA A 29 -4.69 -2.64 9.05
C ALA A 29 -6.01 -2.28 8.35
N LEU A 30 -7.08 -1.98 9.11
CA LEU A 30 -8.35 -1.53 8.53
C LEU A 30 -8.20 -0.16 7.83
N LEU A 31 -7.45 0.76 8.43
CA LEU A 31 -7.13 2.06 7.83
C LEU A 31 -6.29 1.88 6.55
N ALA A 32 -5.30 0.98 6.56
CA ALA A 32 -4.53 0.64 5.37
C ALA A 32 -5.44 0.07 4.26
N LYS A 33 -6.41 -0.78 4.60
CA LYS A 33 -7.41 -1.29 3.66
C LYS A 33 -8.25 -0.17 3.05
N GLN A 34 -8.63 0.85 3.81
CA GLN A 34 -9.31 2.02 3.24
C GLN A 34 -8.37 2.86 2.36
N GLY A 35 -7.12 3.08 2.77
CA GLY A 35 -6.11 3.73 1.93
C GLY A 35 -5.90 3.02 0.60
N TRP A 36 -5.88 1.68 0.61
CA TRP A 36 -5.81 0.88 -0.61
C TRP A 36 -7.02 1.07 -1.53
N ARG A 37 -8.22 1.17 -0.95
CA ARG A 37 -9.43 1.51 -1.71
C ARG A 37 -9.38 2.92 -2.29
N LEU A 38 -8.72 3.88 -1.65
CA LEU A 38 -8.49 5.20 -2.23
C LEU A 38 -7.47 5.17 -3.38
N GLN A 39 -6.52 4.24 -3.35
CA GLN A 39 -5.55 4.06 -4.44
C GLN A 39 -6.21 3.44 -5.69
N LEU A 40 -7.04 2.40 -5.52
CA LEU A 40 -7.63 1.67 -6.66
C LEU A 40 -9.08 2.05 -7.00
N GLY A 41 -9.88 2.44 -6.01
CA GLY A 41 -11.34 2.55 -6.09
C GLY A 41 -11.86 3.86 -6.65
N GLN A 42 -11.40 4.23 -7.85
CA GLN A 42 -11.60 5.56 -8.46
C GLN A 42 -13.08 5.93 -8.75
N ASN A 43 -13.98 4.95 -8.76
CA ASN A 43 -15.39 5.17 -9.11
C ASN A 43 -16.30 5.46 -7.90
N SER A 44 -15.80 5.28 -6.67
CA SER A 44 -16.61 5.48 -5.46
C SER A 44 -16.80 6.96 -5.13
N LEU A 45 -17.95 7.31 -4.52
CA LEU A 45 -18.18 8.68 -4.04
C LEU A 45 -17.15 9.09 -2.99
N VAL A 46 -16.77 8.18 -2.10
CA VAL A 46 -15.72 8.39 -1.09
C VAL A 46 -14.41 8.78 -1.78
N TYR A 47 -13.98 8.04 -2.81
CA TYR A 47 -12.81 8.41 -3.58
C TYR A 47 -12.95 9.81 -4.18
N LYS A 48 -14.04 10.11 -4.87
CA LYS A 48 -14.23 11.42 -5.53
C LYS A 48 -14.14 12.58 -4.54
N ILE A 49 -14.76 12.45 -3.37
CA ILE A 49 -14.71 13.46 -2.30
C ILE A 49 -13.29 13.61 -1.75
N PHE A 50 -12.62 12.51 -1.43
CA PHE A 50 -11.27 12.57 -0.86
C PHE A 50 -10.22 13.03 -1.87
N LYS A 51 -10.33 12.59 -3.13
CA LYS A 51 -9.53 13.05 -4.27
C LYS A 51 -9.67 14.56 -4.43
N ALA A 52 -10.92 15.05 -4.52
CA ALA A 52 -11.20 16.47 -4.66
C ALA A 52 -10.75 17.28 -3.44
N ARG A 53 -10.72 16.73 -2.23
CA ARG A 53 -10.38 17.49 -1.03
C ARG A 53 -8.90 17.47 -0.66
N TYR A 54 -8.23 16.33 -0.82
CA TYR A 54 -6.92 16.09 -0.22
C TYR A 54 -5.80 15.76 -1.21
N PHE A 55 -6.10 15.14 -2.36
CA PHE A 55 -5.07 14.70 -3.32
C PHE A 55 -5.49 14.93 -4.78
N LYS A 56 -5.94 16.15 -5.10
CA LYS A 56 -6.50 16.51 -6.42
C LYS A 56 -5.57 16.12 -7.58
N ASP A 57 -4.30 16.48 -7.45
CA ASP A 57 -3.34 16.42 -8.56
C ASP A 57 -2.40 15.21 -8.49
N CYS A 58 -2.55 14.34 -7.48
CA CYS A 58 -1.67 13.20 -7.27
C CYS A 58 -2.42 11.96 -6.77
N GLU A 59 -1.76 10.82 -6.72
CA GLU A 59 -2.36 9.60 -6.17
C GLU A 59 -2.35 9.58 -4.64
N PHE A 60 -3.19 8.74 -4.03
CA PHE A 60 -3.21 8.57 -2.58
C PHE A 60 -1.83 8.22 -2.03
N ILE A 61 -1.05 7.45 -2.78
CA ILE A 61 0.31 7.06 -2.37
C ILE A 61 1.30 8.24 -2.40
N GLN A 62 1.07 9.28 -3.20
CA GLN A 62 2.01 10.39 -3.37
C GLN A 62 1.69 11.59 -2.48
N VAL A 63 0.45 11.69 -1.99
CA VAL A 63 -0.01 12.86 -1.25
C VAL A 63 0.74 13.04 0.08
N SER A 64 0.89 14.30 0.50
CA SER A 64 1.26 14.71 1.85
C SER A 64 0.03 15.02 2.72
N LEU A 65 0.20 15.21 4.02
CA LEU A 65 -0.94 15.37 4.94
C LEU A 65 -1.75 16.67 4.69
N GLY A 66 -1.08 17.76 4.30
CA GLY A 66 -1.65 19.09 4.13
C GLY A 66 -1.91 19.85 5.45
N ASN A 67 -2.38 21.09 5.34
CA ASN A 67 -2.42 22.04 6.48
C ASN A 67 -3.66 21.97 7.38
N LYS A 68 -4.79 21.40 6.91
CA LYS A 68 -6.03 21.27 7.71
C LYS A 68 -6.72 19.91 7.51
N PRO A 69 -6.05 18.81 7.89
CA PRO A 69 -6.59 17.47 7.70
C PRO A 69 -7.71 17.17 8.71
N SER A 70 -8.83 16.63 8.23
CA SER A 70 -9.87 16.08 9.12
C SER A 70 -9.34 14.89 9.92
N TYR A 71 -9.99 14.55 11.03
CA TYR A 71 -9.58 13.41 11.85
C TYR A 71 -9.55 12.08 11.06
N VAL A 72 -10.57 11.86 10.24
CA VAL A 72 -10.66 10.68 9.36
C VAL A 72 -9.50 10.67 8.37
N TRP A 73 -9.19 11.81 7.75
CA TRP A 73 -8.07 11.89 6.81
C TRP A 73 -6.72 11.64 7.47
N ARG A 74 -6.45 12.23 8.64
CA ARG A 74 -5.22 11.94 9.42
C ARG A 74 -5.07 10.45 9.69
N SER A 75 -6.17 9.80 10.07
CA SER A 75 -6.16 8.37 10.41
C SER A 75 -5.84 7.50 9.19
N ILE A 76 -6.46 7.78 8.04
CA ILE A 76 -6.18 7.06 6.79
C ILE A 76 -4.75 7.35 6.31
N PHE A 77 -4.32 8.61 6.37
CA PHE A 77 -2.97 9.03 6.00
C PHE A 77 -1.89 8.35 6.87
N ALA A 78 -2.13 8.17 8.17
CA ALA A 78 -1.20 7.46 9.05
C ALA A 78 -0.92 6.01 8.59
N ALA A 79 -1.87 5.39 7.87
CA ALA A 79 -1.70 4.07 7.29
C ALA A 79 -1.11 4.06 5.86
N GLN A 80 -0.86 5.23 5.25
CA GLN A 80 -0.36 5.35 3.88
C GLN A 80 0.97 4.60 3.69
N ASN A 81 1.88 4.69 4.66
CA ASN A 81 3.17 4.00 4.61
C ASN A 81 3.06 2.48 4.61
N ILE A 82 2.00 1.93 5.22
CA ILE A 82 1.75 0.49 5.22
C ILE A 82 1.28 0.05 3.84
N VAL A 83 0.40 0.84 3.24
CA VAL A 83 -0.03 0.62 1.85
C VAL A 83 1.18 0.70 0.91
N LYS A 84 2.05 1.72 1.04
CA LYS A 84 3.30 1.85 0.26
C LYS A 84 4.16 0.59 0.35
N LYS A 85 4.42 0.13 1.57
CA LYS A 85 5.30 -1.02 1.81
C LYS A 85 4.70 -2.34 1.32
N GLY A 86 3.38 -2.48 1.37
CA GLY A 86 2.66 -3.70 0.95
C GLY A 86 2.24 -3.73 -0.52
N MET A 87 2.20 -2.58 -1.20
CA MET A 87 1.78 -2.48 -2.59
C MET A 87 2.80 -3.17 -3.51
N ARG A 88 2.30 -3.99 -4.42
CA ARG A 88 3.07 -4.64 -5.47
C ARG A 88 2.36 -4.45 -6.79
N TRP A 89 3.13 -4.24 -7.84
CA TRP A 89 2.61 -4.21 -9.19
C TRP A 89 2.44 -5.64 -9.70
N ARG A 90 1.33 -5.89 -10.39
CA ARG A 90 1.16 -7.04 -11.26
C ARG A 90 1.40 -6.55 -12.69
N VAL A 91 2.37 -7.15 -13.36
CA VAL A 91 2.70 -6.78 -14.75
C VAL A 91 1.54 -7.20 -15.65
N GLY A 92 0.94 -6.21 -16.32
CA GLY A 92 0.09 -6.41 -17.49
C GLY A 92 0.88 -6.00 -18.73
N ASN A 93 0.60 -4.82 -19.28
CA ASN A 93 1.34 -4.28 -20.42
C ASN A 93 2.66 -3.56 -20.06
N GLY A 94 2.96 -3.37 -18.77
CA GLY A 94 4.20 -2.78 -18.27
C GLY A 94 4.38 -1.26 -18.48
N GLN A 95 3.43 -0.55 -19.09
CA GLN A 95 3.61 0.86 -19.51
C GLN A 95 3.63 1.87 -18.37
N ARG A 96 3.14 1.47 -17.19
CA ARG A 96 3.06 2.32 -15.98
C ARG A 96 3.96 1.84 -14.85
N ILE A 97 4.87 0.91 -15.16
CA ILE A 97 5.74 0.28 -14.17
C ILE A 97 7.17 0.63 -14.57
N THR A 98 7.87 1.33 -13.69
CA THR A 98 9.30 1.60 -13.85
C THR A 98 10.11 0.36 -13.49
N ILE A 99 11.16 0.06 -14.24
CA ILE A 99 11.95 -1.16 -14.02
C ILE A 99 12.60 -1.17 -12.63
N TRP A 100 13.12 -0.01 -12.20
CA TRP A 100 13.99 0.10 -11.03
C TRP A 100 13.31 0.60 -9.75
N ASP A 101 12.31 1.47 -9.89
CA ASP A 101 11.72 2.17 -8.74
C ASP A 101 10.46 1.47 -8.20
N ASP A 102 9.75 0.73 -9.06
CA ASP A 102 8.53 0.01 -8.71
C ASP A 102 8.79 -1.43 -8.23
N SER A 103 7.97 -1.87 -7.26
CA SER A 103 8.03 -3.24 -6.73
C SER A 103 7.15 -4.19 -7.57
N TRP A 104 7.69 -4.73 -8.66
CA TRP A 104 6.96 -5.57 -9.63
C TRP A 104 7.56 -6.96 -9.85
N VAL A 105 8.79 -7.22 -9.40
CA VAL A 105 9.49 -8.48 -9.68
C VAL A 105 9.13 -9.54 -8.64
N PRO A 106 8.56 -10.69 -9.02
CA PRO A 106 8.30 -11.78 -8.09
C PRO A 106 9.61 -12.41 -7.58
N ASN A 107 9.57 -13.04 -6.41
CA ASN A 107 10.66 -13.85 -5.84
C ASN A 107 11.91 -13.11 -5.33
N PHE A 108 11.91 -11.77 -5.31
CA PHE A 108 12.92 -10.99 -4.59
C PHE A 108 12.40 -10.50 -3.24
N SER A 109 13.27 -10.41 -2.24
CA SER A 109 12.90 -9.90 -0.90
C SER A 109 12.36 -8.47 -0.93
N SER A 110 12.88 -7.63 -1.84
CA SER A 110 12.45 -6.25 -2.06
C SER A 110 11.40 -6.09 -3.17
N TYR A 111 11.15 -7.15 -3.95
CA TYR A 111 10.33 -7.14 -5.17
C TYR A 111 10.78 -6.10 -6.23
N ARG A 112 12.02 -5.61 -6.13
CA ARG A 112 12.62 -4.63 -7.04
C ARG A 112 13.83 -5.25 -7.72
N VAL A 113 14.17 -4.73 -8.89
CA VAL A 113 15.38 -5.11 -9.62
C VAL A 113 16.62 -4.60 -8.84
N VAL A 114 17.62 -5.46 -8.67
CA VAL A 114 18.84 -5.18 -7.87
C VAL A 114 20.08 -4.94 -8.74
N SER A 115 19.98 -5.14 -10.06
CA SER A 115 21.10 -4.87 -10.98
C SER A 115 21.49 -3.37 -11.02
N PRO A 116 22.66 -3.02 -11.55
CA PRO A 116 23.03 -1.62 -11.76
C PRO A 116 22.09 -0.96 -12.76
N ARG A 117 21.65 0.29 -12.49
CA ARG A 117 20.86 1.05 -13.46
C ARG A 117 21.68 1.26 -14.74
N THR A 118 21.27 0.62 -15.83
CA THR A 118 21.77 0.94 -17.16
C THR A 118 21.24 2.31 -17.55
N LEU A 119 22.14 3.28 -17.75
CA LEU A 119 21.84 4.68 -18.12
C LEU A 119 21.25 4.84 -19.55
N SER A 120 20.66 3.80 -20.12
CA SER A 120 20.03 3.90 -21.44
C SER A 120 18.70 4.65 -21.30
N PRO A 121 18.54 5.83 -21.94
CA PRO A 121 17.28 6.58 -21.91
C PRO A 121 16.10 5.81 -22.52
N GLN A 122 16.39 4.77 -23.29
CA GLN A 122 15.41 4.01 -24.06
C GLN A 122 14.68 2.95 -23.22
N VAL A 123 15.19 2.53 -22.07
CA VAL A 123 14.63 1.40 -21.29
C VAL A 123 14.40 1.81 -19.83
N SER A 124 13.28 2.50 -19.57
CA SER A 124 12.87 2.93 -18.23
C SER A 124 11.62 2.22 -17.71
N MET A 125 10.75 1.78 -18.62
CA MET A 125 9.48 1.11 -18.32
C MET A 125 9.58 -0.39 -18.58
N VAL A 126 8.86 -1.18 -17.79
CA VAL A 126 8.78 -2.64 -17.93
C VAL A 126 8.26 -3.03 -19.32
N SER A 127 7.38 -2.24 -19.92
CA SER A 127 6.91 -2.46 -21.30
C SER A 127 8.02 -2.49 -22.35
N HIS A 128 9.17 -1.86 -22.10
CA HIS A 128 10.31 -1.87 -23.04
C HIS A 128 11.19 -3.12 -22.88
N SER A 129 10.93 -3.94 -21.86
CA SER A 129 11.69 -5.15 -21.53
C SER A 129 10.84 -6.41 -21.55
N VAL A 130 9.53 -6.29 -21.72
CA VAL A 130 8.62 -7.43 -21.90
C VAL A 130 8.58 -7.73 -23.39
N ASP A 131 9.30 -8.77 -23.80
CA ASP A 131 9.11 -9.38 -25.11
C ASP A 131 7.71 -10.00 -25.14
N TYR A 132 6.86 -9.54 -26.06
CA TYR A 132 5.50 -10.07 -26.24
C TYR A 132 5.49 -11.45 -26.93
N ASP A 133 6.66 -12.03 -27.20
CA ASP A 133 6.79 -13.36 -27.79
C ASP A 133 6.63 -14.44 -26.71
N ASN A 134 5.38 -14.73 -26.34
CA ASN A 134 4.89 -16.07 -25.93
C ASN A 134 3.43 -15.98 -25.46
N HIS A 135 2.49 -15.99 -26.42
CA HIS A 135 1.39 -16.96 -26.53
C HIS A 135 0.46 -16.63 -27.69
#